data_AF-A0A2A8V1B3-F1
#
_entry.id   AF-A0A2A8V1B3-F1
#
_cell.length_a   1.000
_cell.length_b   1.000
_cell.length_c   1.000
_cell.angle_alpha   90.00
_cell.angle_beta   90.00
_cell.angle_gamma   90.00
#
_symmetry.space_group_name_H-M   'P 1'
#
loop_
_entity.id
_entity.type
_entity.pdbx_description
1 polymer ?
#
loop_
_entity_poly.entity_id
_entity_poly.type
_entity_poly.pdbx_seq_one_letter_code
_entity_poly.pdbx_strand_id
1 'polypeptide(L)'
;MKKGAILLICFIGLGVFYYMTIGIKVDYEKIPLQQAPDKIRKAIYEETDLTGFRIFQEGRHTYVYYKSKDTTNDYITTNLEMRWKAGSMVAMARVDHAVSDGLISYDQMIRMKHTSEEDMMFEEQIMSK
;
A
#
# COMPACT_ATOMS: atom_id res chain seq x y z
N MET A 1 -27.26 21.37 28.23
CA MET A 1 -25.78 21.27 28.08
C MET A 1 -25.24 19.84 27.99
N LYS A 2 -25.89 18.80 28.55
CA LYS A 2 -25.34 17.42 28.56
C LYS A 2 -25.44 16.65 27.22
N LYS A 3 -26.52 16.87 26.44
CA LYS A 3 -26.75 16.15 25.17
C LYS A 3 -25.73 16.50 24.08
N GLY A 4 -25.31 17.77 23.99
CA GLY A 4 -24.30 18.21 23.02
C GLY A 4 -22.90 17.67 23.30
N ALA A 5 -22.52 17.57 24.59
CA ALA A 5 -21.25 16.98 24.99
C ALA A 5 -21.19 15.47 24.68
N ILE A 6 -22.30 14.75 24.90
CA ILE A 6 -22.41 13.33 24.53
C ILE A 6 -22.24 13.15 23.02
N LEU A 7 -22.92 13.98 22.22
CA LEU A 7 -22.84 13.94 20.76
C LEU A 7 -21.39 14.18 20.28
N LEU A 8 -20.72 15.19 20.86
CA LEU A 8 -19.32 15.52 20.54
C LEU A 8 -18.38 14.36 20.86
N ILE A 9 -18.53 13.72 22.03
CA ILE A 9 -17.72 12.57 22.43
C ILE A 9 -17.92 11.39 21.46
N CYS A 10 -19.17 11.13 21.03
CA CYS A 10 -19.44 10.11 20.02
C CYS A 10 -18.73 10.41 18.69
N PHE A 11 -18.75 11.65 18.21
CA PHE A 11 -18.05 12.04 16.98
C PHE A 11 -16.53 11.88 17.09
N ILE A 12 -15.94 12.29 18.22
CA ILE A 12 -14.51 12.10 18.49
C ILE A 12 -14.17 10.61 18.53
N GLY A 13 -15.00 9.81 19.22
CA GLY A 13 -14.82 8.36 19.31
C GLY A 13 -14.85 7.67 17.94
N LEU A 14 -15.79 8.05 17.08
CA LEU A 14 -15.87 7.55 15.70
C LEU A 14 -14.64 7.95 14.88
N GLY A 15 -14.16 9.19 15.02
CA GLY A 15 -12.95 9.66 14.35
C GLY A 15 -11.70 8.88 14.77
N VAL A 16 -11.52 8.67 16.07
CA VAL A 16 -10.40 7.88 16.61
C VAL A 16 -10.50 6.42 16.15
N PHE A 17 -11.70 5.83 16.20
CA PHE A 17 -11.92 4.46 15.72
C PHE A 17 -11.59 4.32 14.23
N TYR A 18 -12.04 5.27 13.40
CA TYR A 18 -11.72 5.31 11.97
C TYR A 18 -10.20 5.40 11.73
N TYR A 19 -9.52 6.29 12.45
CA TYR A 19 -8.06 6.44 12.35
C TYR A 19 -7.30 5.16 12.74
N MET A 20 -7.73 4.46 13.79
CA MET A 20 -7.09 3.23 14.23
C MET A 20 -7.37 2.03 13.30
N THR A 21 -8.54 1.98 12.68
CA THR A 21 -8.97 0.81 11.87
C THR A 21 -8.61 0.96 10.40
N ILE A 22 -9.03 2.07 9.79
CA ILE A 22 -8.94 2.32 8.35
C ILE A 22 -7.74 3.20 7.99
N GLY A 23 -7.35 4.10 8.90
CA GLY A 23 -6.27 5.04 8.71
C GLY A 23 -6.61 6.18 7.73
N ILE A 24 -5.68 7.14 7.63
CA ILE A 24 -5.77 8.30 6.74
C ILE A 24 -4.92 8.06 5.51
N LYS A 25 -5.43 8.36 4.32
CA LYS A 25 -4.69 8.21 3.07
C LYS A 25 -3.42 9.07 3.07
N VAL A 26 -2.30 8.49 2.66
CA VAL A 26 -1.04 9.19 2.44
C VAL A 26 -0.98 9.66 0.99
N ASP A 27 -0.35 10.80 0.73
CA ASP A 27 -0.08 11.25 -0.64
C ASP A 27 1.05 10.41 -1.27
N TYR A 28 0.73 9.78 -2.39
CA TYR A 28 1.66 9.02 -3.20
C TYR A 28 1.20 9.04 -4.65
N GLU A 29 2.11 8.67 -5.54
CA GLU A 29 1.84 8.49 -6.95
C GLU A 29 2.04 7.02 -7.32
N LYS A 30 1.06 6.41 -7.99
CA LYS A 30 1.26 5.10 -8.61
C LYS A 30 2.04 5.29 -9.87
N ILE A 31 3.17 4.61 -9.99
CA ILE A 31 4.02 4.69 -11.18
C ILE A 31 4.21 3.29 -11.77
N PRO A 32 4.25 3.16 -13.11
CA PRO A 32 4.66 1.90 -13.72
C PRO A 32 6.15 1.65 -13.46
N LEU A 33 6.54 0.38 -13.33
CA LEU A 33 7.94 -0.01 -13.04
C LEU A 33 8.94 0.58 -14.05
N GLN A 34 8.54 0.79 -15.30
CA GLN A 34 9.38 1.37 -16.35
C GLN A 34 9.76 2.84 -16.09
N GLN A 35 8.98 3.57 -15.30
CA GLN A 35 9.26 4.95 -14.90
C GLN A 35 10.09 5.05 -13.62
N ALA A 36 10.38 3.93 -12.96
CA ALA A 36 11.25 3.92 -11.79
C ALA A 36 12.71 4.15 -12.19
N PRO A 37 13.55 4.70 -11.29
CA PRO A 37 14.98 4.83 -11.52
C PRO A 37 15.66 3.52 -11.94
N ASP A 38 16.72 3.64 -12.74
CA ASP A 38 17.42 2.48 -13.32
C ASP A 38 17.97 1.52 -12.26
N LYS A 39 18.44 2.03 -11.12
CA LYS A 39 18.95 1.19 -10.02
C LYS A 39 17.86 0.29 -9.44
N ILE A 40 16.67 0.85 -9.23
CA ILE A 40 15.51 0.15 -8.68
C ILE A 40 15.00 -0.88 -9.67
N ARG A 41 14.87 -0.49 -10.95
CA ARG A 41 14.48 -1.42 -12.02
C ARG A 41 15.42 -2.61 -12.12
N LYS A 42 16.74 -2.38 -12.10
CA LYS A 42 17.73 -3.46 -12.16
C LYS A 42 17.60 -4.40 -10.97
N ALA A 43 17.51 -3.86 -9.75
CA ALA A 43 17.33 -4.68 -8.55
C ALA A 43 16.07 -5.57 -8.63
N ILE A 44 14.98 -5.05 -9.19
CA ILE A 44 13.74 -5.82 -9.35
C ILE A 44 13.85 -6.88 -10.46
N TYR A 45 14.51 -6.57 -11.58
CA TYR A 45 14.64 -7.53 -12.69
C TYR A 45 15.71 -8.60 -12.47
N GLU A 46 16.75 -8.31 -11.68
CA GLU A 46 17.79 -9.28 -11.32
C GLU A 46 17.26 -10.40 -10.40
N GLU A 47 16.22 -10.11 -9.61
CA GLU A 47 15.52 -11.10 -8.78
C GLU A 47 14.16 -11.46 -9.42
N THR A 48 14.17 -12.40 -10.38
CA THR A 48 12.94 -12.83 -11.09
C THR A 48 11.81 -13.33 -10.17
N ASP A 49 12.19 -13.88 -9.01
CA ASP A 49 11.27 -14.43 -7.99
C ASP A 49 10.96 -13.44 -6.85
N LEU A 50 11.29 -12.16 -7.03
CA LEU A 50 11.08 -11.12 -6.02
C LEU A 50 9.58 -10.93 -5.76
N THR A 51 9.08 -11.52 -4.68
CA THR A 51 7.68 -11.42 -4.24
C THR A 51 7.56 -10.72 -2.87
N GLY A 52 6.35 -10.23 -2.59
CA GLY A 52 6.04 -9.42 -1.42
C GLY A 52 6.52 -7.97 -1.54
N PHE A 53 6.55 -7.27 -0.42
CA PHE A 53 6.95 -5.86 -0.35
C PHE A 53 8.46 -5.69 -0.48
N ARG A 54 8.86 -4.62 -1.18
CA ARG A 54 10.23 -4.10 -1.19
C ARG A 54 10.20 -2.58 -1.14
N ILE A 55 11.13 -2.01 -0.40
CA ILE A 55 11.33 -0.58 -0.30
C ILE A 55 12.65 -0.22 -0.95
N PHE A 56 12.63 0.85 -1.73
CA PHE A 56 13.81 1.46 -2.29
C PHE A 56 13.80 2.95 -1.99
N GLN A 57 14.97 3.50 -1.66
CA GLN A 57 15.13 4.93 -1.42
C GLN A 57 16.10 5.51 -2.44
N GLU A 58 15.68 6.54 -3.16
CA GLU A 58 16.54 7.22 -4.11
C GLU A 58 16.28 8.72 -4.14
N GLY A 59 17.31 9.49 -3.77
CA GLY A 59 17.24 10.94 -3.66
C GLY A 59 16.20 11.37 -2.62
N ARG A 60 15.18 12.12 -3.06
CA ARG A 60 14.10 12.65 -2.20
C ARG A 60 12.84 11.79 -2.21
N HIS A 61 12.91 10.58 -2.77
CA HIS A 61 11.76 9.71 -2.92
C HIS A 61 11.99 8.36 -2.26
N THR A 62 10.89 7.82 -1.75
CA THR A 62 10.79 6.42 -1.35
C THR A 62 9.85 5.73 -2.33
N TYR A 63 10.23 4.53 -2.76
CA TYR A 63 9.51 3.68 -3.67
C TYR A 63 9.10 2.43 -2.92
N VAL A 64 7.82 2.09 -2.97
CA VAL A 64 7.31 0.83 -2.43
C VAL A 64 6.84 0.00 -3.60
N TYR A 65 7.41 -1.19 -3.72
CA TYR A 65 7.05 -2.19 -4.70
C TYR A 65 6.40 -3.36 -3.99
N TYR A 66 5.38 -3.93 -4.61
CA TYR A 66 4.80 -5.18 -4.17
C TYR A 66 4.47 -6.04 -5.38
N LYS A 67 4.83 -7.33 -5.32
CA LYS A 67 4.43 -8.37 -6.27
C LYS A 67 3.77 -9.51 -5.52
N SER A 68 2.57 -9.90 -5.94
CA SER A 68 1.84 -11.01 -5.32
C SER A 68 2.66 -12.30 -5.35
N LYS A 69 2.60 -13.05 -4.25
CA LYS A 69 3.13 -14.42 -4.14
C LYS A 69 2.20 -15.45 -4.77
N ASP A 70 0.90 -15.13 -4.83
CA ASP A 70 -0.11 -16.03 -5.35
C ASP A 70 -0.16 -15.92 -6.87
N THR A 71 0.76 -16.62 -7.54
CA THR A 71 0.75 -16.81 -9.00
C THR A 71 -0.06 -18.03 -9.41
N THR A 72 -0.69 -18.72 -8.46
CA THR A 72 -1.45 -19.95 -8.72
C THR A 72 -2.74 -19.70 -9.51
N ASN A 73 -3.23 -18.46 -9.49
CA ASN A 73 -4.31 -17.98 -10.35
C ASN A 73 -3.78 -16.81 -11.19
N ASP A 74 -3.63 -17.01 -12.50
CA ASP A 74 -3.24 -15.99 -13.49
C ASP A 74 -4.31 -14.88 -13.69
N TYR A 75 -5.20 -14.69 -12.71
CA TYR A 75 -6.34 -13.79 -12.82
C TYR A 75 -6.55 -13.04 -11.51
N ILE A 76 -5.52 -12.27 -11.13
CA ILE A 76 -5.53 -11.41 -9.96
C ILE A 76 -5.33 -9.94 -10.33
N THR A 77 -5.89 -9.07 -9.50
CA THR A 77 -5.61 -7.63 -9.49
C THR A 77 -4.96 -7.28 -8.16
N THR A 78 -3.82 -6.61 -8.24
CA THR A 78 -3.08 -6.12 -7.08
C THR A 78 -3.27 -4.63 -6.97
N ASN A 79 -3.70 -4.15 -5.82
CA ASN A 79 -3.78 -2.73 -5.49
C ASN A 79 -2.86 -2.42 -4.30
N LEU A 80 -1.95 -1.47 -4.48
CA LEU A 80 -1.05 -0.99 -3.44
C LEU A 80 -1.47 0.41 -2.98
N GLU A 81 -1.65 0.58 -1.67
CA GLU A 81 -2.05 1.84 -1.04
C GLU A 81 -1.18 2.16 0.18
N MET A 82 -1.05 3.45 0.49
CA MET A 82 -0.37 3.92 1.70
C MET A 82 -1.32 4.65 2.64
N ARG A 83 -1.26 4.32 3.93
CA ARG A 83 -2.11 4.90 4.97
C ARG A 83 -1.35 5.20 6.26
N TRP A 84 -1.70 6.27 6.95
CA TRP A 84 -1.31 6.49 8.34
C TRP A 84 -2.34 5.83 9.26
N LYS A 85 -1.90 4.84 10.05
CA LYS A 85 -2.74 4.08 10.98
C LYS A 85 -2.02 3.95 12.31
N ALA A 86 -2.69 4.33 13.39
CA ALA A 86 -2.19 4.16 14.77
C ALA A 86 -0.73 4.64 15.00
N GLY A 87 -0.31 5.73 14.35
CA GLY A 87 1.03 6.29 14.50
C GLY A 87 2.12 5.72 13.58
N SER A 88 1.77 4.84 12.64
CA SER A 88 2.70 4.28 11.65
C SER A 88 2.19 4.44 10.23
N MET A 89 3.12 4.54 9.27
CA MET A 89 2.77 4.49 7.87
C MET A 89 2.64 3.02 7.44
N VAL A 90 1.55 2.66 6.79
CA VAL A 90 1.23 1.27 6.42
C VAL A 90 1.12 1.18 4.92
N ALA A 91 1.98 0.38 4.32
CA ALA A 91 1.86 -0.08 2.94
C ALA A 91 0.94 -1.29 2.90
N MET A 92 -0.21 -1.14 2.25
CA MET A 92 -1.24 -2.15 2.17
C MET A 92 -1.36 -2.65 0.74
N ALA A 93 -1.12 -3.94 0.55
CA ALA A 93 -1.34 -4.62 -0.71
C ALA A 93 -2.63 -5.43 -0.60
N ARG A 94 -3.57 -5.16 -1.51
CA ARG A 94 -4.80 -5.91 -1.65
C ARG A 94 -4.75 -6.72 -2.93
N VAL A 95 -4.87 -8.02 -2.80
CA VAL A 95 -4.90 -8.98 -3.92
C VAL A 95 -6.32 -9.52 -4.01
N ASP A 96 -7.03 -9.15 -5.07
CA ASP A 96 -8.36 -9.65 -5.41
C ASP A 96 -8.29 -10.48 -6.70
N HIS A 97 -9.37 -11.19 -7.00
CA HIS A 97 -9.56 -11.76 -8.33
C HIS A 97 -9.83 -10.65 -9.37
N ALA A 98 -9.12 -10.73 -10.50
CA ALA A 98 -9.49 -9.95 -11.67
C ALA A 98 -10.86 -10.43 -12.18
N VAL A 99 -11.63 -9.54 -12.81
CA VAL A 99 -12.91 -9.88 -13.46
C VAL A 99 -12.85 -9.74 -14.98
N SER A 100 -11.83 -9.03 -15.50
CA SER A 100 -11.53 -8.87 -16.92
C SER A 100 -10.01 -8.81 -17.13
N ASP A 101 -9.52 -9.22 -18.31
CA ASP A 101 -8.09 -9.23 -18.66
C ASP A 101 -7.40 -7.88 -18.43
N GLY A 102 -8.09 -6.77 -18.74
CA GLY A 102 -7.54 -5.41 -18.58
C GLY A 102 -7.32 -4.97 -17.12
N LEU A 103 -7.73 -5.78 -16.14
CA LEU A 103 -7.53 -5.52 -14.71
C LEU A 103 -6.48 -6.43 -14.09
N ILE A 104 -5.90 -7.36 -14.86
CA ILE A 104 -4.84 -8.24 -14.37
C ILE A 104 -3.62 -7.38 -14.02
N SER A 105 -3.19 -7.46 -12.76
CA SER A 105 -2.00 -6.77 -12.28
C SER A 105 -1.37 -7.58 -11.16
N TYR A 106 -0.17 -8.10 -11.40
CA TYR A 106 0.57 -8.94 -10.45
C TYR A 106 1.47 -8.13 -9.53
N ASP A 107 1.90 -6.97 -10.00
CA ASP A 107 2.74 -6.04 -9.27
C ASP A 107 2.15 -4.63 -9.29
N GLN A 108 2.60 -3.83 -8.35
CA GLN A 108 2.35 -2.40 -8.29
C GLN A 108 3.56 -1.70 -7.68
N MET A 109 3.81 -0.48 -8.14
CA MET A 109 4.79 0.41 -7.55
C MET A 109 4.18 1.77 -7.25
N ILE A 110 4.57 2.32 -6.11
CA ILE A 110 4.27 3.68 -5.72
C ILE A 110 5.54 4.46 -5.48
N ARG A 111 5.47 5.77 -5.73
CA ARG A 111 6.48 6.77 -5.40
C ARG A 111 5.89 7.75 -4.40
N MET A 112 6.66 8.09 -3.38
CA MET A 112 6.29 9.10 -2.40
C MET A 112 7.50 9.91 -1.94
N LYS A 113 7.24 10.95 -1.15
CA LYS A 113 8.29 11.72 -0.47
C LYS A 113 9.12 10.79 0.42
N HIS A 114 10.41 11.08 0.49
CA HIS A 114 11.36 10.33 1.32
C HIS A 114 10.83 10.11 2.75
N THR A 115 10.72 8.84 3.10
CA THR A 115 10.24 8.29 4.37
C THR A 115 11.13 7.10 4.73
N SER A 116 11.48 6.96 6.01
CA SER A 116 12.29 5.85 6.51
C SER A 116 11.55 4.53 6.38
N GLU A 117 12.26 3.46 6.03
CA GLU A 117 11.72 2.10 6.05
C GLU A 117 11.28 1.68 7.46
N GLU A 118 12.00 2.13 8.50
CA GLU A 118 11.69 1.83 9.91
C GLU A 118 10.34 2.41 10.37
N ASP A 119 9.85 3.46 9.70
CA ASP A 119 8.57 4.09 9.98
C ASP A 119 7.39 3.41 9.24
N MET A 120 7.69 2.37 8.46
CA MET A 120 6.72 1.67 7.63
C MET A 120 6.39 0.27 8.14
N MET A 121 5.10 -0.06 8.06
CA MET A 121 4.56 -1.38 8.28
C MET A 121 3.94 -1.91 6.98
N PHE A 122 3.78 -3.23 6.90
CA PHE A 122 3.27 -3.90 5.70
C PHE A 122 2.06 -4.76 6.06
N GLU A 123 0.98 -4.59 5.31
CA GLU A 123 -0.23 -5.40 5.44
C GLU A 123 -0.57 -6.00 4.06
N GLU A 124 -0.71 -7.32 4.00
CA GLU A 124 -1.16 -8.03 2.80
C GLU A 124 -2.56 -8.59 3.05
N GLN A 125 -3.51 -8.28 2.17
CA GLN A 125 -4.88 -8.78 2.23
C GLN A 125 -5.19 -9.56 0.96
N ILE A 126 -5.26 -10.88 1.10
CA ILE A 126 -5.65 -11.79 0.02
C ILE A 126 -7.13 -12.08 0.20
N MET A 127 -7.94 -11.65 -0.78
CA MET A 127 -9.38 -11.86 -0.75
C MET A 127 -9.69 -13.20 -1.43
N SER A 128 -9.88 -14.25 -0.62
CA SER A 128 -10.34 -15.55 -1.13
C SER A 128 -11.79 -15.48 -1.59
N LYS A 129 -12.11 -16.19 -2.68
CA LYS A 129 -13.50 -16.38 -3.16
C LYS A 129 -14.42 -16.95 -2.09
#